data_AF-A0A7C1PR01-F1
#
_entry.id   AF-A0A7C1PR01-F1
#
_cell.length_a   1.000
_cell.length_b   1.000
_cell.length_c   1.000
_cell.angle_alpha   90.00
_cell.angle_beta   90.00
_cell.angle_gamma   90.00
#
_symmetry.space_group_name_H-M   'P 1'
#
loop_
_entity.id
_entity.type
_entity.pdbx_description
1 polymer ?
#
loop_
_entity_poly.entity_id
_entity_poly.type
_entity_poly.pdbx_seq_one_letter_code
_entity_poly.pdbx_strand_id
1 'polypeptide(L)'
;MTNNPKFGEWEPIDTAPKDIEVLIAFKNRLDKWRIIKAMYFSKFKHESECGDEFCEYDENTDMYFTPEGWYEAIYSETGLDYGYIFLGEDPTHWTLVPKPPKENNVETTPIFNPDSKVEVSDDCKITTTFAAKENKDA
;
A
#
# COMPACT_ATOMS: atom_id res chain seq x y z
N MET A 1 -2.94 28.36 5.65
CA MET A 1 -1.96 27.79 4.71
C MET A 1 -1.88 26.31 5.03
N THR A 2 -2.38 25.44 4.17
CA THR A 2 -2.28 23.99 4.38
C THR A 2 -0.92 23.54 3.88
N ASN A 3 0.05 23.41 4.80
CA ASN A 3 1.31 22.74 4.51
C ASN A 3 0.97 21.28 4.26
N ASN A 4 0.96 20.88 2.99
CA ASN A 4 0.82 19.49 2.63
C ASN A 4 2.18 18.82 2.93
N PRO A 5 2.23 17.73 3.70
CA PRO A 5 3.49 17.08 4.06
C PRO A 5 4.26 16.69 2.80
N LYS A 6 5.56 17.01 2.74
CA LYS A 6 6.41 16.61 1.63
C LYS A 6 6.81 15.15 1.78
N PHE A 7 6.71 14.40 0.69
CA PHE A 7 7.11 13.00 0.63
C PHE A 7 8.57 12.80 1.10
N GLY A 8 8.77 11.92 2.08
CA GLY A 8 10.10 11.57 2.60
C GLY A 8 10.66 12.51 3.68
N GLU A 9 9.95 13.59 4.03
CA GLU A 9 10.27 14.40 5.20
C GLU A 9 9.55 13.81 6.42
N TRP A 10 10.29 13.58 7.50
CA TRP A 10 9.76 13.10 8.77
C TRP A 10 9.32 14.29 9.63
N GLU A 11 8.08 14.24 10.11
CA GLU A 11 7.49 15.29 10.94
C GLU A 11 7.27 14.78 12.37
N PRO A 12 7.30 15.66 13.40
CA PRO A 12 6.98 15.29 14.79
C PRO A 12 5.62 14.59 14.91
N ILE A 13 5.52 13.54 15.71
CA ILE A 13 4.31 12.69 15.81
C ILE A 13 3.04 13.44 16.22
N ASP A 14 3.16 14.53 16.99
CA ASP A 14 2.06 15.36 17.47
C ASP A 14 1.37 16.15 16.34
N THR A 15 2.04 16.29 15.20
CA THR A 15 1.50 16.89 13.97
C THR A 15 0.82 15.87 13.05
N ALA A 16 0.86 14.57 13.40
CA ALA A 16 0.34 13.53 12.53
C ALA A 16 -1.17 13.65 12.32
N PRO A 17 -1.67 13.38 11.10
CA PRO A 17 -3.09 13.31 10.86
C PRO A 17 -3.69 12.12 11.62
N LYS A 18 -4.86 12.34 12.20
CA LYS A 18 -5.65 11.28 12.83
C LYS A 18 -6.53 10.60 11.80
N ASP A 19 -6.77 9.31 11.99
CA ASP A 19 -7.64 8.47 11.17
C ASP A 19 -7.25 8.42 9.69
N ILE A 20 -5.94 8.54 9.42
CA ILE A 20 -5.31 8.34 8.12
C ILE A 20 -4.09 7.46 8.32
N GLU A 21 -3.89 6.47 7.44
CA GLU A 21 -2.69 5.64 7.46
C GLU A 21 -1.44 6.44 7.07
N VAL A 22 -0.40 6.33 7.88
CA VAL A 22 0.90 6.97 7.71
C VAL A 22 2.01 5.97 8.01
N LEU A 23 3.25 6.31 7.66
CA LEU A 23 4.42 5.65 8.23
C LEU A 23 4.79 6.35 9.54
N ILE A 24 5.06 5.58 10.59
CA ILE A 24 5.56 6.09 11.86
C ILE A 24 6.92 5.50 12.19
N ALA A 25 7.73 6.26 12.93
CA ALA A 25 9.03 5.83 13.44
C ALA A 25 9.05 5.86 14.97
N PHE A 26 9.47 4.76 15.57
CA PHE A 26 9.60 4.61 17.01
C PHE A 26 10.80 3.73 17.36
N LYS A 27 11.25 3.81 18.61
CA LYS A 27 12.20 2.84 19.14
C LYS A 27 11.44 1.76 19.89
N ASN A 28 11.70 0.50 19.56
CA ASN A 28 11.13 -0.60 20.32
C ASN A 28 11.80 -0.73 21.70
N ARG A 29 11.33 -1.67 22.51
CA ARG A 29 11.86 -1.99 23.86
C ARG A 29 13.36 -2.33 23.91
N LEU A 30 14.00 -2.58 22.77
CA LEU A 30 15.44 -2.86 22.65
C LEU A 30 16.23 -1.63 22.14
N ASP A 31 15.62 -0.44 22.17
CA ASP A 31 16.15 0.83 21.65
C ASP A 31 16.51 0.76 20.15
N LYS A 32 15.82 -0.09 19.38
CA LYS A 32 16.02 -0.21 17.93
C LYS A 32 14.92 0.52 17.18
N TRP A 33 15.33 1.30 16.19
CA TRP A 33 14.41 1.98 15.28
C TRP A 33 13.57 0.97 14.50
N ARG A 34 12.27 1.26 14.46
CA ARG A 34 11.26 0.61 13.62
C ARG A 34 10.53 1.67 12.83
N ILE A 35 10.17 1.31 11.60
CA ILE A 35 9.26 2.06 10.76
C ILE A 35 8.15 1.10 10.37
N ILE A 36 6.91 1.48 10.65
CA ILE A 36 5.72 0.67 10.34
C ILE A 36 4.65 1.55 9.71
N LYS A 37 3.67 0.93 9.05
CA LYS A 37 2.44 1.59 8.65
C LYS A 37 1.46 1.55 9.82
N ALA A 38 0.86 2.69 10.16
CA ALA A 38 -0.02 2.82 11.31
C ALA A 38 -1.07 3.91 11.10
N MET A 39 -2.09 3.90 11.94
CA MET A 39 -3.12 4.94 12.00
C MET A 39 -3.42 5.29 13.46
N TYR A 40 -3.58 6.59 13.74
CA TYR A 40 -4.08 7.03 15.04
C TYR A 40 -5.60 6.99 15.02
N PHE A 41 -6.20 6.25 15.94
CA PHE A 41 -7.65 6.14 16.09
C PHE A 41 -8.14 7.26 17.00
N SER A 42 -8.98 8.14 16.47
CA SER A 42 -9.64 9.15 17.29
C SER A 42 -10.69 8.52 18.19
N LYS A 43 -10.86 9.08 19.38
CA LYS A 43 -11.88 8.68 20.34
C LYS A 43 -13.28 8.64 19.72
N PHE A 44 -14.01 7.57 20.01
CA PHE A 44 -15.40 7.33 19.59
C PHE A 44 -15.65 7.43 18.08
N LYS A 45 -14.66 7.05 17.26
CA LYS A 45 -14.77 7.09 15.80
C LYS A 45 -14.82 5.70 15.14
N HIS A 46 -14.15 4.72 15.74
CA HIS A 46 -14.09 3.35 15.23
C HIS A 46 -14.90 2.46 16.17
N GLU A 47 -16.10 2.10 15.73
CA GLU A 47 -17.00 1.22 16.49
C GLU A 47 -16.35 -0.16 16.67
N SER A 48 -16.56 -0.76 17.83
CA SER A 48 -16.04 -2.07 18.19
C SER A 48 -17.22 -2.98 18.53
N GLU A 49 -17.25 -4.14 17.90
CA GLU A 49 -18.08 -5.24 18.36
C GLU A 49 -17.42 -5.81 19.63
N CYS A 50 -17.81 -5.28 20.79
CA CYS A 50 -17.20 -5.56 22.10
C CYS A 50 -17.36 -7.05 22.45
N GLY A 51 -16.42 -7.86 21.95
CA GLY A 51 -16.26 -9.29 22.21
C GLY A 51 -15.01 -9.61 23.03
N ASP A 52 -14.16 -8.61 23.28
CA ASP A 52 -12.98 -8.64 24.14
C ASP A 52 -13.02 -7.50 25.18
N GLU A 53 -12.09 -7.49 26.13
CA GLU A 53 -12.01 -6.48 27.20
C GLU A 53 -11.39 -5.14 26.73
N PHE A 54 -11.16 -4.94 25.43
CA PHE A 54 -10.42 -3.80 24.88
C PHE A 54 -11.31 -2.84 24.08
N CYS A 55 -12.41 -2.39 24.71
CA CYS A 55 -13.38 -1.43 24.18
C CYS A 55 -13.63 -0.28 25.19
N GLU A 56 -13.89 0.92 24.69
CA GLU A 56 -14.43 2.06 25.44
C GLU A 56 -15.92 2.21 25.18
N TYR A 57 -16.72 2.32 26.25
CA TYR A 57 -18.16 2.57 26.14
C TYR A 57 -18.47 4.08 26.10
N ASP A 58 -19.33 4.50 25.18
CA ASP A 58 -19.90 5.86 25.15
C ASP A 58 -21.37 5.82 25.60
N GLU A 59 -21.62 6.39 26.79
CA GLU A 59 -22.97 6.49 27.38
C GLU A 59 -23.95 7.29 26.52
N ASN A 60 -23.47 8.19 25.65
CA ASN A 60 -24.35 9.04 24.85
C ASN A 60 -24.96 8.29 23.67
N THR A 61 -24.19 7.39 23.06
CA THR A 61 -24.61 6.64 21.87
C THR A 61 -24.98 5.19 22.17
N ASP A 62 -24.74 4.72 23.41
CA ASP A 62 -24.93 3.33 23.83
C ASP A 62 -24.14 2.35 22.93
N MET A 63 -22.90 2.74 22.62
CA MET A 63 -22.02 1.99 21.71
C MET A 63 -20.64 1.79 22.33
N TYR A 64 -19.94 0.78 21.81
CA TYR A 64 -18.56 0.51 22.15
C TYR A 64 -17.64 0.91 21.01
N PHE A 65 -16.48 1.44 21.35
CA PHE A 65 -15.49 1.93 20.41
C PHE A 65 -14.11 1.39 20.74
N THR A 66 -13.27 1.25 19.72
CA THR A 66 -11.86 0.97 19.90
C THR A 66 -11.19 2.14 20.65
N PRO A 67 -10.38 1.89 21.70
CA PRO A 67 -9.69 2.93 22.45
C PRO A 67 -8.83 3.83 21.56
N GLU A 68 -8.70 5.10 21.94
CA GLU A 68 -7.85 6.03 21.20
C GLU A 68 -6.37 5.64 21.28
N GLY A 69 -5.63 5.85 20.19
CA GLY A 69 -4.20 5.55 20.17
C GLY A 69 -3.66 5.14 18.81
N TRP A 70 -2.39 4.75 18.78
CA TRP A 70 -1.72 4.26 17.57
C TRP A 70 -1.91 2.77 17.39
N TYR A 71 -2.31 2.38 16.18
CA TYR A 71 -2.47 0.99 15.79
C TYR A 71 -1.63 0.69 14.55
N GLU A 72 -0.88 -0.41 14.58
CA GLU A 72 -0.19 -0.95 13.41
C GLU A 72 -1.23 -1.46 12.41
N ALA A 73 -1.10 -1.02 11.16
CA ALA A 73 -1.98 -1.43 10.07
C ALA A 73 -1.37 -2.65 9.36
N ILE A 74 -1.98 -3.81 9.52
CA ILE A 74 -1.52 -5.08 8.96
C ILE A 74 -2.31 -5.39 7.71
N TYR A 75 -1.58 -5.68 6.63
CA TYR A 75 -2.13 -6.12 5.35
C TYR A 75 -1.49 -7.45 4.99
N SER A 76 -2.27 -8.52 5.01
CA SER A 76 -1.88 -9.81 4.44
C SER A 76 -2.10 -9.83 2.94
N GLU A 77 -1.12 -10.35 2.20
CA GLU A 77 -1.19 -10.57 0.74
C GLU A 77 -2.31 -11.55 0.36
N THR A 78 -2.70 -12.44 1.27
CA THR A 78 -3.81 -13.39 1.03
C THR A 78 -5.18 -12.76 1.23
N GLY A 79 -5.25 -11.53 1.76
CA GLY A 79 -6.50 -10.85 2.12
C GLY A 79 -7.23 -11.48 3.32
N LEU A 80 -6.63 -12.48 3.98
CA LEU A 80 -7.25 -13.20 5.09
C LEU A 80 -7.01 -12.51 6.44
N ASP A 81 -5.92 -11.77 6.56
CA ASP A 81 -5.59 -11.00 7.76
C ASP A 81 -5.41 -9.52 7.38
N TYR A 82 -6.48 -8.75 7.51
CA TYR A 82 -6.43 -7.29 7.55
C TYR A 82 -6.88 -6.86 8.93
N GLY A 83 -6.11 -5.99 9.58
CA GLY A 83 -6.44 -5.56 10.91
C GLY A 83 -5.54 -4.47 11.46
N TYR A 84 -5.98 -3.93 12.59
CA TYR A 84 -5.27 -2.93 13.36
C TYR A 84 -4.90 -3.52 14.71
N ILE A 85 -3.62 -3.52 15.05
CA ILE A 85 -3.14 -4.01 16.34
C ILE A 85 -2.64 -2.82 17.16
N PHE A 86 -3.11 -2.71 18.41
CA PHE A 86 -2.68 -1.64 19.30
C PHE A 86 -1.16 -1.68 19.48
N LEU A 87 -0.50 -0.55 19.21
CA LEU A 87 0.96 -0.50 19.15
C LEU A 87 1.60 -0.65 20.54
N GLY A 88 1.00 -0.01 21.57
CA GLY A 88 1.52 -0.02 22.94
C GLY A 88 2.90 0.63 23.13
N GLU A 89 3.44 1.28 22.09
CA GLU A 89 4.69 2.05 22.09
C GLU A 89 4.40 3.47 21.57
N ASP A 90 5.22 4.44 21.96
CA ASP A 90 5.05 5.84 21.57
C ASP A 90 5.88 6.20 20.33
N PRO A 91 5.25 6.42 19.17
CA PRO A 91 5.97 6.91 18.01
C PRO A 91 6.49 8.32 18.20
N THR A 92 7.57 8.64 17.48
CA THR A 92 8.29 9.92 17.61
C THR A 92 8.12 10.81 16.39
N HIS A 93 8.03 10.20 15.21
CA HIS A 93 7.91 10.90 13.94
C HIS A 93 6.96 10.14 13.01
N TRP A 94 6.41 10.86 12.03
CA TRP A 94 5.58 10.29 10.98
C TRP A 94 5.95 10.85 9.60
N THR A 95 5.53 10.16 8.55
CA THR A 95 5.54 10.66 7.17
C THR A 95 4.42 9.98 6.36
N LEU A 96 4.05 10.56 5.21
CA LEU A 96 3.03 9.97 4.34
C LEU A 96 3.50 8.65 3.73
N VAL A 97 2.56 7.71 3.56
CA VAL A 97 2.81 6.49 2.79
C VAL A 97 3.15 6.86 1.34
N PRO A 98 4.22 6.29 0.75
CA PRO A 98 4.55 6.51 -0.65
C PRO A 98 3.40 6.18 -1.58
N LYS A 99 3.24 6.99 -2.63
CA LYS A 99 2.33 6.62 -3.73
C LYS A 99 2.87 5.37 -4.42
N PRO A 100 1.98 4.46 -4.86
CA PRO A 100 2.40 3.30 -5.65
C PRO A 100 3.14 3.76 -6.92
N PRO A 101 4.04 2.92 -7.46
CA PRO A 101 4.64 3.18 -8.77
C PRO A 101 3.55 3.40 -9.83
N LYS A 102 3.81 4.29 -10.79
CA LYS A 102 2.96 4.38 -11.97
C LYS A 102 3.17 3.13 -12.81
N GLU A 103 2.10 2.48 -13.25
CA GLU A 103 2.21 1.42 -14.25
C GLU A 103 2.86 2.03 -15.50
N ASN A 104 4.05 1.53 -15.85
CA ASN A 104 4.60 1.78 -17.16
C ASN A 104 3.72 0.99 -18.13
N ASN A 105 2.76 1.65 -18.77
CA ASN A 105 2.09 1.11 -19.94
C ASN A 105 3.18 0.87 -20.99
N VAL A 106 3.77 -0.32 -20.99
CA VAL A 106 4.50 -0.82 -22.15
C VAL A 106 3.44 -0.89 -23.23
N GLU A 107 3.46 0.07 -24.16
CA GLU A 107 2.72 -0.06 -25.41
C GLU A 107 3.18 -1.37 -26.05
N THR A 108 2.39 -2.42 -25.85
CA THR A 108 2.48 -3.62 -26.66
C THR A 108 1.98 -3.21 -28.03
N THR A 109 2.85 -2.61 -28.86
CA THR A 109 2.66 -2.70 -30.30
C THR A 109 2.55 -4.19 -30.62
N PRO A 110 1.38 -4.71 -31.03
CA PRO A 110 1.26 -6.11 -31.34
C PRO A 110 2.21 -6.41 -32.50
N ILE A 111 3.11 -7.37 -32.32
CA ILE A 111 4.02 -7.89 -33.36
C ILE A 111 3.24 -8.72 -34.40
N PHE A 112 1.90 -8.65 -34.41
CA PHE A 112 1.08 -9.32 -35.40
C PHE A 112 0.95 -8.42 -36.63
N ASN A 113 1.81 -8.65 -37.62
CA ASN A 113 1.60 -8.13 -38.96
C ASN A 113 0.50 -8.98 -39.62
N PRO A 114 -0.70 -8.44 -39.92
CA PRO A 114 -1.80 -9.22 -40.49
C PRO A 114 -1.48 -9.81 -41.89
N ASP A 115 -0.40 -9.38 -42.53
CA ASP A 115 0.05 -9.90 -43.82
C ASP A 115 1.05 -11.07 -43.73
N SER A 116 1.44 -11.53 -42.53
CA SER A 116 2.31 -12.71 -42.40
C SER A 116 1.54 -13.99 -42.74
N LYS A 117 1.86 -14.61 -43.87
CA LYS A 117 1.38 -15.95 -44.23
C LYS A 117 2.07 -17.00 -43.36
N VAL A 118 1.29 -17.71 -42.56
CA VAL A 118 1.72 -18.92 -41.86
C VAL A 118 1.43 -20.10 -42.78
N GLU A 119 2.48 -20.78 -43.26
CA GLU A 119 2.34 -22.07 -43.94
C GLU A 119 2.67 -23.18 -42.95
N VAL A 120 1.74 -24.13 -42.79
CA VAL A 120 1.90 -25.30 -41.92
C VAL A 120 2.23 -26.49 -42.82
N SER A 121 3.40 -27.11 -42.64
CA SER A 121 3.73 -28.37 -43.32
C SER A 121 3.12 -29.57 -42.59
N ASP A 122 2.78 -30.62 -43.35
CA ASP A 122 2.13 -31.85 -42.86
C ASP A 122 2.93 -32.65 -41.82
N ASP A 123 4.16 -32.24 -41.49
CA ASP A 123 5.00 -32.81 -40.42
C ASP A 123 4.95 -32.01 -39.09
N CYS A 124 4.02 -31.05 -38.96
CA CYS A 124 3.78 -30.26 -37.75
C CYS A 124 5.02 -29.49 -37.26
N LYS A 125 5.87 -29.02 -38.18
CA LYS A 125 6.96 -28.11 -37.87
C LYS A 125 6.62 -26.70 -38.32
N ILE A 126 6.55 -25.77 -37.37
CA ILE A 126 6.38 -24.35 -37.66
C ILE A 126 7.77 -23.78 -37.96
N THR A 127 7.99 -23.36 -39.21
CA THR A 127 9.21 -22.63 -39.58
C THR A 127 8.84 -21.19 -39.92
N THR A 128 9.28 -20.24 -39.09
CA THR A 128 9.06 -18.81 -39.34
C THR A 128 10.23 -18.23 -40.12
N THR A 129 10.02 -17.91 -41.39
CA THR A 129 11.02 -17.23 -42.22
C THR A 129 10.75 -15.74 -42.19
N PHE A 130 11.68 -14.95 -41.64
CA PHE A 130 11.61 -13.49 -41.71
C PHE A 130 12.26 -13.00 -43.00
N ALA A 131 11.52 -12.24 -43.82
CA ALA A 131 12.13 -11.55 -44.95
C ALA A 131 13.02 -10.42 -44.41
N ALA A 132 14.32 -10.51 -44.66
CA ALA A 132 15.24 -9.41 -44.38
C ALA A 132 14.84 -8.21 -45.26
N LYS A 133 14.46 -7.08 -44.64
CA LYS A 133 14.42 -5.81 -45.36
C LYS A 133 15.86 -5.41 -45.62
N GLU A 134 16.26 -5.43 -46.89
CA GLU A 134 17.48 -4.74 -47.33
C GLU A 134 17.34 -3.25 -46.97
N ASN A 135 18.24 -2.75 -46.12
CA ASN A 135 18.42 -1.31 -45.94
C ASN A 135 19.08 -0.77 -47.22
N LYS A 136 18.28 -0.24 -48.14
CA LYS A 136 18.74 0.76 -49.11
C LYS A 136 18.58 2.12 -48.46
N ASP A 137 19.70 2.72 -48.07
CA ASP A 137 20.15 4.02 -48.60
C ASP A 137 21.36 4.51 -47.80
N ALA A 138 22.50 4.55 -48.51
CA ALA A 138 23.68 5.37 -48.26
C ALA A 138 23.86 6.25 -49.52
#